data_AF-A0A946EYY7-F1
#
_entry.id   AF-A0A946EYY7-F1
#
_cell.length_a   1.000
_cell.length_b   1.000
_cell.length_c   1.000
_cell.angle_alpha   90.00
_cell.angle_beta   90.00
_cell.angle_gamma   90.00
#
_symmetry.space_group_name_H-M   'P 1'
#
loop_
_entity.id
_entity.type
_entity.pdbx_description
1 polymer ?
#
loop_
_entity_poly.entity_id
_entity_poly.type
_entity_poly.pdbx_seq_one_letter_code
_entity_poly.pdbx_strand_id
1 'polypeptide(L)'
;VDRRIWLILAAVLTLAQLIAGTQVREQIDALLHLGIERPNLLVGLPEWWKFHRSGSWLVLVTQLIWIAPELRKKTTIKTIAQWSLALIAVQMTSGVTFVLLAMPAILQPLHLLLAVGLLLLNFWAILASREA
;
A
#
# COMPACT_ATOMS: atom_id res chain seq x y z
N VAL A 1 4.93 23.86 -3.17
CA VAL A 1 5.65 22.67 -2.67
C VAL A 1 6.10 21.85 -3.86
N ASP A 2 7.36 21.43 -3.90
CA ASP A 2 7.92 20.66 -5.00
C ASP A 2 7.23 19.28 -5.10
N ARG A 3 6.85 18.87 -6.33
CA ARG A 3 6.26 17.54 -6.61
C ARG A 3 7.12 16.41 -6.03
N ARG A 4 8.43 16.62 -6.05
CA ARG A 4 9.43 15.61 -5.68
C ARG A 4 9.40 15.30 -4.19
N ILE A 5 9.07 16.28 -3.34
CA ILE A 5 8.92 16.07 -1.90
C ILE A 5 7.78 15.10 -1.64
N TRP A 6 6.64 15.28 -2.33
CA TRP A 6 5.48 14.40 -2.19
C TRP A 6 5.74 12.99 -2.70
N LEU A 7 6.48 12.85 -3.81
CA LEU A 7 6.91 11.55 -4.32
C LEU A 7 7.82 10.80 -3.34
N ILE A 8 8.80 11.50 -2.75
CA ILE A 8 9.70 10.90 -1.74
C ILE A 8 8.90 10.51 -0.50
N LEU A 9 8.02 11.39 -0.02
CA LEU A 9 7.19 11.11 1.14
C LEU A 9 6.28 9.90 0.89
N ALA A 10 5.67 9.82 -0.30
CA ALA A 10 4.90 8.66 -0.72
C ALA A 10 5.73 7.36 -0.70
N ALA A 11 6.94 7.37 -1.28
CA ALA A 11 7.82 6.20 -1.28
C ALA A 11 8.17 5.75 0.15
N VAL A 12 8.54 6.69 1.03
CA VAL A 12 8.88 6.39 2.43
C VAL A 12 7.69 5.83 3.19
N LEU A 13 6.51 6.42 3.04
CA LEU A 13 5.29 5.94 3.70
C LEU A 13 4.85 4.57 3.17
N THR A 14 4.93 4.34 1.87
CA THR A 14 4.65 3.02 1.27
C THR A 14 5.63 1.97 1.79
N LEU A 15 6.93 2.28 1.89
CA LEU A 15 7.92 1.37 2.46
C LEU A 15 7.66 1.09 3.96
N ALA A 16 7.34 2.12 4.75
CA ALA A 16 7.00 1.93 6.16
C ALA A 16 5.74 1.05 6.32
N GLN A 17 4.73 1.25 5.49
CA GLN A 17 3.52 0.42 5.48
C GLN A 17 3.77 -0.99 4.95
N LEU A 18 4.71 -1.18 4.02
CA LEU A 18 5.15 -2.51 3.57
C LEU A 18 5.77 -3.29 4.73
N ILE A 19 6.69 -2.68 5.49
CA ILE A 19 7.33 -3.28 6.67
C ILE A 19 6.31 -3.56 7.78
N ALA A 20 5.42 -2.61 8.08
CA ALA A 20 4.36 -2.84 9.04
C ALA A 20 3.43 -3.99 8.59
N GLY A 21 3.09 -4.05 7.30
CA GLY A 21 2.28 -5.11 6.72
C GLY A 21 2.92 -6.50 6.81
N THR A 22 4.25 -6.61 6.66
CA THR A 22 4.94 -7.89 6.85
C THR A 22 4.89 -8.35 8.31
N GLN A 23 5.04 -7.44 9.28
CA GLN A 23 4.88 -7.78 10.70
C GLN A 23 3.46 -8.29 11.00
N VAL A 24 2.44 -7.69 10.39
CA VAL A 24 1.05 -8.16 10.55
C VAL A 24 0.89 -9.56 9.99
N ARG A 25 1.46 -9.82 8.82
CA ARG A 25 1.44 -11.14 8.19
C ARG A 25 2.12 -12.18 9.08
N GLU A 26 3.25 -11.85 9.71
CA GLU A 26 3.92 -12.76 10.65
C GLU A 26 3.02 -13.15 11.82
N GLN A 27 2.24 -12.20 12.37
CA GLN A 27 1.25 -12.50 13.42
C GLN A 27 0.12 -13.39 12.91
N ILE A 28 -0.37 -13.14 11.69
CA ILE A 28 -1.39 -13.97 11.05
C ILE A 28 -0.90 -15.39 10.83
N ASP A 29 0.30 -15.54 10.29
CA ASP A 29 0.90 -16.84 10.06
C ASP A 29 1.11 -17.57 11.40
N ALA A 30 1.55 -16.88 12.47
CA ALA A 30 1.65 -17.47 13.81
C ALA A 30 0.31 -17.96 14.36
N LEU A 31 -0.76 -17.18 14.23
CA LEU A 31 -2.12 -17.57 14.66
C LEU A 31 -2.64 -18.78 13.88
N LEU A 32 -2.40 -18.82 12.56
CA LEU A 32 -2.76 -19.97 11.72
C LEU A 32 -2.02 -21.24 12.16
N HIS A 33 -0.73 -21.15 12.53
CA HIS A 33 0.03 -22.29 13.06
C HIS A 33 -0.49 -22.79 14.41
N LEU A 34 -1.11 -21.92 15.22
CA LEU A 34 -1.80 -22.29 16.46
C LEU A 34 -3.19 -22.89 16.23
N GLY A 35 -3.62 -23.05 14.98
CA GLY A 35 -4.92 -23.63 14.63
C GLY A 35 -6.08 -22.63 14.69
N ILE A 36 -5.81 -21.32 14.78
CA ILE A 36 -6.87 -20.31 14.76
C ILE A 36 -7.45 -20.20 13.34
N GLU A 37 -8.77 -20.38 13.25
CA GLU A 37 -9.47 -20.26 11.97
C GLU A 37 -9.51 -18.82 11.47
N ARG A 38 -9.55 -18.65 10.14
CA ARG A 38 -9.49 -17.34 9.48
C ARG A 38 -10.49 -16.29 9.98
N PRO A 39 -11.77 -16.64 10.28
CA PRO A 39 -12.73 -15.68 10.83
C PRO A 39 -12.31 -15.09 12.19
N ASN A 40 -11.48 -15.80 12.95
CA ASN A 40 -11.05 -15.42 14.29
C ASN A 40 -9.67 -14.71 14.31
N LEU A 41 -8.96 -14.65 13.18
CA LEU A 41 -7.60 -14.10 13.12
C LEU A 41 -7.53 -12.64 13.57
N LEU A 42 -8.48 -11.81 13.16
CA LEU A 42 -8.47 -10.37 13.48
C LEU A 42 -8.57 -10.10 14.99
N VAL A 43 -9.24 -10.99 15.73
CA VAL A 43 -9.39 -10.88 17.19
C VAL A 43 -8.07 -11.19 17.89
N GLY A 44 -7.24 -12.06 17.31
CA GLY A 44 -5.92 -12.43 17.83
C GLY A 44 -4.81 -11.44 17.47
N LEU A 45 -5.07 -10.43 16.65
CA LEU A 45 -4.05 -9.46 16.26
C LEU A 45 -3.75 -8.47 17.39
N PRO A 46 -2.46 -8.11 17.58
CA PRO A 46 -2.08 -7.10 18.55
C PRO A 46 -2.64 -5.72 18.16
N GLU A 47 -2.89 -4.87 19.16
CA GLU A 47 -3.55 -3.57 18.94
C GLU A 47 -2.82 -2.68 17.92
N TRP A 48 -1.49 -2.79 17.83
CA TRP A 48 -0.70 -1.98 16.93
C TRP A 48 -1.02 -2.24 15.45
N TRP A 49 -1.62 -3.38 15.08
CA TRP A 49 -2.12 -3.62 13.71
C TRP A 49 -3.09 -2.51 13.26
N LYS A 50 -3.83 -1.90 14.19
CA LYS A 50 -4.73 -0.77 13.89
C LYS A 50 -3.95 0.42 13.31
N PHE A 51 -2.67 0.60 13.65
CA PHE A 51 -1.80 1.62 13.04
C PHE A 51 -1.45 1.31 11.58
N HIS A 52 -1.23 0.03 11.23
CA HIS A 52 -1.07 -0.37 9.82
C HIS A 52 -2.36 -0.09 9.04
N ARG A 53 -3.51 -0.54 9.57
CA ARG A 53 -4.81 -0.33 8.92
C ARG A 53 -5.11 1.17 8.72
N SER A 54 -4.97 1.99 9.76
CA SER A 54 -5.25 3.42 9.66
C SER A 54 -4.20 4.19 8.85
N GLY A 55 -2.94 3.78 8.93
CA GLY A 55 -1.84 4.37 8.17
C GLY A 55 -1.95 4.18 6.66
N SER A 56 -2.72 3.19 6.19
CA SER A 56 -3.03 3.03 4.76
C SER A 56 -3.72 4.28 4.15
N TRP A 57 -4.55 4.99 4.92
CA TRP A 57 -5.18 6.24 4.48
C TRP A 57 -4.15 7.35 4.25
N LEU A 58 -3.12 7.42 5.09
CA LEU A 58 -2.04 8.39 4.92
C LEU A 58 -1.23 8.11 3.64
N VAL A 59 -0.97 6.82 3.33
CA VAL A 59 -0.37 6.42 2.05
C VAL A 59 -1.29 6.86 0.90
N LEU A 60 -2.58 6.53 0.94
CA LEU A 60 -3.53 6.90 -0.11
C LEU A 60 -3.54 8.42 -0.36
N VAL A 61 -3.69 9.23 0.69
CA VAL A 61 -3.74 10.69 0.57
C VAL A 61 -2.44 11.23 -0.02
N THR A 62 -1.28 10.79 0.50
CA THR A 62 0.02 11.24 0.00
C THR A 62 0.21 10.86 -1.48
N GLN A 63 -0.26 9.68 -1.85
CA GLN A 63 -0.20 9.19 -3.21
C GLN A 63 -1.06 10.03 -4.17
N LEU A 64 -2.28 10.38 -3.74
CA LEU A 64 -3.18 11.22 -4.55
C LEU A 64 -2.66 12.66 -4.71
N ILE A 65 -1.93 13.20 -3.73
CA ILE A 65 -1.37 14.57 -3.81
C ILE A 65 -0.44 14.72 -5.01
N TRP A 66 0.44 13.75 -5.27
CA TRP A 66 1.34 13.83 -6.43
C TRP A 66 0.68 13.31 -7.72
N ILE A 67 -0.24 12.33 -7.66
CA ILE A 67 -0.91 11.77 -8.84
C ILE A 67 -1.87 12.78 -9.48
N ALA A 68 -2.71 13.46 -8.69
CA ALA A 68 -3.82 14.24 -9.20
C ALA A 68 -3.42 15.36 -10.21
N PRO A 69 -2.32 16.12 -9.98
CA PRO A 69 -1.83 17.09 -10.95
C PRO A 69 -1.38 16.46 -12.28
N GLU A 70 -0.77 15.27 -12.23
CA GLU A 70 -0.21 14.57 -13.39
C GLU A 70 -1.29 14.01 -14.31
N LEU A 71 -2.45 13.64 -13.75
CA LEU A 71 -3.59 13.16 -14.54
C LEU A 71 -4.28 14.27 -15.35
N ARG A 72 -4.24 15.51 -14.86
CA ARG A 72 -4.88 16.67 -15.48
C ARG A 72 -4.03 17.31 -16.59
N LYS A 73 -2.72 17.08 -16.57
CA LYS A 73 -1.77 17.67 -17.53
C LYS A 73 -1.21 16.59 -18.47
N LYS A 74 -0.62 16.98 -19.60
CA LYS A 74 0.19 16.07 -20.43
C LYS A 74 1.63 16.12 -19.92
N THR A 75 1.95 15.35 -18.89
CA THR A 75 3.28 15.31 -18.28
C THR A 75 4.01 14.02 -18.66
N THR A 76 5.34 14.03 -18.58
CA THR A 76 6.21 12.89 -18.90
C THR A 76 5.92 11.68 -18.02
N ILE A 77 5.42 11.89 -16.80
CA ILE A 77 5.12 10.82 -15.83
C ILE A 77 3.63 10.45 -15.75
N LYS A 78 2.77 10.96 -16.64
CA LYS A 78 1.32 10.72 -16.60
C LYS A 78 0.96 9.23 -16.60
N THR A 79 1.62 8.42 -17.43
CA THR A 79 1.38 6.97 -17.48
C THR A 79 1.76 6.30 -16.15
N ILE A 80 2.84 6.74 -15.50
CA ILE A 80 3.26 6.24 -14.18
C ILE A 80 2.21 6.60 -13.14
N ALA A 81 1.66 7.82 -13.19
CA ALA A 81 0.58 8.26 -12.30
C ALA A 81 -0.71 7.42 -12.48
N GLN A 82 -1.08 7.07 -13.71
CA GLN A 82 -2.23 6.21 -14.00
C GLN A 82 -2.06 4.80 -13.41
N TRP A 83 -0.90 4.17 -13.62
CA TRP A 83 -0.59 2.86 -13.03
C TRP A 83 -0.52 2.93 -11.50
N SER A 84 0.05 3.99 -10.95
CA SER A 84 0.10 4.20 -9.50
C SER A 84 -1.30 4.34 -8.90
N LEU A 85 -2.20 5.04 -9.58
CA LEU A 85 -3.61 5.16 -9.17
C LEU A 85 -4.32 3.80 -9.18
N ALA A 86 -4.12 3.01 -10.23
CA ALA A 86 -4.69 1.67 -10.32
C ALA A 86 -4.17 0.76 -9.20
N LEU A 87 -2.85 0.75 -8.97
CA LEU A 87 -2.24 -0.07 -7.93
C LEU A 87 -2.71 0.32 -6.52
N ILE A 88 -2.73 1.62 -6.17
CA ILE A 88 -3.20 2.01 -4.83
C ILE A 88 -4.70 1.69 -4.64
N ALA A 89 -5.53 1.78 -5.68
CA ALA A 89 -6.93 1.39 -5.61
C ALA A 89 -7.12 -0.12 -5.34
N VAL A 90 -6.35 -0.97 -6.03
CA VAL A 90 -6.37 -2.42 -5.80
C VAL A 90 -5.74 -2.77 -4.44
N GLN A 91 -4.71 -2.06 -4.01
CA GLN A 91 -4.09 -2.20 -2.69
C GLN A 91 -5.10 -1.93 -1.56
N MET A 92 -5.84 -0.82 -1.66
CA MET A 92 -6.86 -0.46 -0.66
C MET A 92 -7.99 -1.48 -0.64
N THR A 93 -8.46 -1.90 -1.83
CA THR A 93 -9.52 -2.93 -1.95
C THR A 93 -9.08 -4.23 -1.29
N SER A 94 -7.88 -4.73 -1.60
CA SER A 94 -7.38 -5.97 -1.00
C SER A 94 -7.20 -5.88 0.52
N GLY A 95 -6.73 -4.73 1.03
CA GLY A 95 -6.65 -4.47 2.47
C GLY A 95 -8.01 -4.46 3.17
N VAL A 96 -9.02 -3.84 2.56
CA VAL A 96 -10.41 -3.87 3.06
C VAL A 96 -10.97 -5.29 3.02
N THR A 97 -10.68 -6.05 1.97
CA THR A 97 -11.14 -7.44 1.86
C THR A 97 -10.62 -8.32 3.00
N PHE A 98 -9.42 -8.09 3.53
CA PHE A 98 -8.95 -8.84 4.69
C PHE A 98 -9.87 -8.70 5.91
N VAL A 99 -10.44 -7.50 6.11
CA VAL A 99 -11.35 -7.22 7.21
C VAL A 99 -12.74 -7.79 6.95
N LEU A 100 -13.24 -7.68 5.72
CA LEU A 100 -14.62 -8.03 5.39
C LEU A 100 -14.83 -9.52 5.08
N LEU A 101 -13.85 -10.19 4.47
CA LEU A 101 -13.99 -11.56 3.97
C LEU A 101 -13.10 -12.57 4.71
N ALA A 102 -12.89 -12.34 6.00
CA ALA A 102 -12.11 -13.25 6.87
C ALA A 102 -10.74 -13.61 6.27
N MET A 103 -9.99 -12.60 5.82
CA MET A 103 -8.62 -12.74 5.37
C MET A 103 -8.36 -13.88 4.37
N PRO A 104 -8.87 -13.80 3.13
CA PRO A 104 -8.69 -14.86 2.13
C PRO A 104 -7.22 -15.19 1.90
N ALA A 105 -6.88 -16.48 1.87
CA ALA A 105 -5.49 -16.96 1.81
C ALA A 105 -4.70 -16.37 0.63
N ILE A 106 -5.32 -16.36 -0.56
CA ILE A 106 -4.71 -15.89 -1.81
C ILE A 106 -4.40 -14.39 -1.79
N LEU A 107 -5.13 -13.59 -1.01
CA LEU A 107 -4.92 -12.16 -0.96
C LEU A 107 -3.67 -11.77 -0.17
N GLN A 108 -3.16 -12.62 0.74
CA GLN A 108 -1.95 -12.32 1.51
C GLN A 108 -0.72 -12.08 0.61
N PRO A 109 -0.33 -13.02 -0.28
CA PRO A 109 0.78 -12.77 -1.20
C PRO A 109 0.46 -11.69 -2.22
N LEU A 110 -0.79 -11.59 -2.70
CA LEU A 110 -1.17 -10.58 -3.70
C LEU A 110 -1.10 -9.15 -3.15
N HIS A 111 -1.58 -8.91 -1.92
CA HIS A 111 -1.51 -7.61 -1.26
C HIS A 111 -0.07 -7.15 -1.04
N LEU A 112 0.84 -8.08 -0.73
CA LEU A 112 2.26 -7.78 -0.62
C LEU A 112 2.88 -7.42 -1.99
N LEU A 113 2.58 -8.20 -3.03
CA LEU A 113 3.08 -7.94 -4.39
C LEU A 113 2.60 -6.58 -4.91
N LEU A 114 1.35 -6.23 -4.67
CA LEU A 114 0.77 -4.94 -5.03
C LEU A 114 1.46 -3.78 -4.28
N ALA A 115 1.76 -3.93 -2.99
CA ALA A 115 2.51 -2.94 -2.21
C ALA A 115 3.93 -2.74 -2.75
N VAL A 116 4.63 -3.84 -3.08
CA VAL A 116 5.97 -3.78 -3.69
C VAL A 116 5.91 -3.09 -5.05
N GLY A 117 4.93 -3.44 -5.89
CA GLY A 117 4.73 -2.81 -7.20
C GLY A 117 4.50 -1.30 -7.08
N LEU A 118 3.66 -0.87 -6.13
CA LEU A 118 3.42 0.55 -5.86
C LEU A 118 4.71 1.26 -5.39
N LEU A 119 5.50 0.62 -4.52
CA LEU A 119 6.78 1.16 -4.07
C LEU A 119 7.76 1.34 -5.24
N LEU A 120 7.85 0.35 -6.12
CA LEU A 120 8.70 0.42 -7.32
C LEU A 120 8.26 1.54 -8.27
N LEU A 121 6.94 1.73 -8.47
CA LEU A 121 6.43 2.85 -9.26
C LEU A 121 6.74 4.21 -8.62
N ASN A 122 6.72 4.32 -7.29
CA ASN A 122 7.12 5.54 -6.60
C ASN A 122 8.58 5.88 -6.88
N PHE A 123 9.48 4.90 -6.79
CA PHE A 123 10.89 5.10 -7.15
C PHE A 123 11.08 5.46 -8.63
N TRP A 124 10.37 4.78 -9.53
CA TRP A 124 10.41 5.07 -10.95
C TRP A 124 9.91 6.49 -11.27
N ALA A 125 8.82 6.93 -10.64
CA ALA A 125 8.31 8.30 -10.75
C ALA A 125 9.33 9.32 -10.26
N ILE A 126 10.03 9.05 -9.15
CA ILE A 126 11.11 9.93 -8.65
C ILE A 126 12.22 10.08 -9.70
N LEU A 127 12.68 8.99 -10.31
CA LEU A 127 13.73 9.01 -11.32
C LEU A 127 13.27 9.72 -12.60
N ALA A 128 12.12 9.32 -13.16
CA ALA A 128 11.57 9.93 -14.37
C ALA A 128 11.23 11.41 -14.19
N SER A 129 10.93 11.86 -12.97
CA SER A 129 10.71 13.27 -12.66
C SER A 129 12.00 14.11 -12.61
N ARG A 130 13.20 13.52 -12.72
CA ARG A 130 14.46 14.26 -12.82
C ARG A 130 14.86 14.56 -14.26
N GLU A 131 14.41 13.73 -15.19
CA GLU A 131 14.75 13.81 -16.62
C GLU A 131 13.77 14.70 -17.42
N ALA A 132 12.76 15.27 -16.74
CA ALA A 132 11.66 16.06 -17.30
C ALA A 132 11.49 17.41 -16.60
#